data_AF-A0A7W1K1R7-F1
#
_entry.id   AF-A0A7W1K1R7-F1
#
_cell.length_a   1.000
_cell.length_b   1.000
_cell.length_c   1.000
_cell.angle_alpha   90.00
_cell.angle_beta   90.00
_cell.angle_gamma   90.00
#
_symmetry.space_group_name_H-M   'P 1'
#
loop_
_entity.id
_entity.type
_entity.pdbx_description
1 polymer ?
#
loop_
_entity_poly.entity_id
_entity_poly.type
_entity_poly.pdbx_seq_one_letter_code
_entity_poly.pdbx_strand_id
1 'polypeptide(L)'
;MLEQRRRKPGEAVDAHLEPYPDRLLDDAPSPSPGPAEAVEEREQIGLAFITAMQLLPAKQRVTVVLRDVLGWSTRDVANLLYD
;
A
#
# COMPACT_ATOMS: atom_id res chain seq x y z
N MET A 1 6.29 4.38 53.17
CA MET A 1 7.44 4.09 52.29
C MET A 1 6.94 4.08 50.85
N LEU A 2 6.91 5.25 50.20
CA LEU A 2 6.50 5.42 48.80
C LEU A 2 7.75 5.88 48.04
N GLU A 3 8.67 4.94 47.82
CA GLU A 3 9.90 5.19 47.09
C GLU A 3 9.59 5.34 45.59
N GLN A 4 9.57 6.61 45.17
CA GLN A 4 10.35 7.06 44.02
C GLN A 4 10.15 6.27 42.70
N ARG A 5 8.91 6.20 42.20
CA ARG A 5 8.71 6.22 40.73
C ARG A 5 9.08 7.61 40.22
N ARG A 6 10.38 7.90 40.17
CA ARG A 6 10.94 9.06 39.47
C ARG A 6 10.63 8.83 37.99
N ARG A 7 9.44 9.21 37.56
CA ARG A 7 9.07 9.33 36.14
C ARG A 7 10.14 10.24 35.56
N LYS A 8 11.03 9.71 34.72
CA LYS A 8 11.94 10.56 33.94
C LYS A 8 11.03 11.57 33.23
N PRO A 9 11.30 12.88 33.36
CA PRO A 9 10.49 13.89 32.67
C PRO A 9 10.46 13.50 31.19
N GLY A 10 9.26 13.40 30.63
CA GLY A 10 9.09 13.10 29.21
C GLY A 10 9.90 14.11 28.42
N GLU A 11 11.02 13.65 27.88
CA GLU A 11 11.87 14.43 27.00
C GLU A 11 11.02 14.88 25.82
N ALA A 12 11.11 16.16 25.48
CA ALA A 12 10.19 16.84 24.60
C ALA A 12 9.98 16.05 23.30
N VAL A 13 8.72 15.78 22.99
CA VAL A 13 8.27 15.20 21.70
C VAL A 13 8.55 16.11 20.49
N ASP A 14 9.22 17.25 20.72
CA ASP A 14 9.74 18.19 19.72
C ASP A 14 11.23 17.96 19.39
N ALA A 15 11.83 16.87 19.87
CA ALA A 15 13.10 16.37 19.34
C ALA A 15 12.80 15.64 18.02
N HIS A 16 13.48 16.02 16.94
CA HIS A 16 13.41 15.30 15.66
C HIS A 16 13.41 13.79 15.93
N LEU A 17 12.33 13.12 15.50
CA LEU A 17 12.21 11.69 15.66
C LEU A 17 13.33 11.07 14.82
N GLU A 18 14.38 10.60 15.48
CA GLU A 18 15.44 9.90 14.79
C GLU A 18 14.89 8.58 14.23
N PRO A 19 15.35 8.14 13.04
CA PRO A 19 15.00 6.84 12.50
C PRO A 19 15.26 5.73 13.52
N TYR A 20 14.43 4.69 13.50
CA TYR A 20 14.61 3.56 14.39
C TYR A 20 16.00 2.93 14.15
N PRO A 21 16.82 2.71 15.20
CA PRO A 21 18.21 2.29 15.01
C PRO A 21 18.31 0.92 14.33
N ASP A 22 19.07 0.82 13.23
CA ASP A 22 19.16 -0.40 12.40
C ASP A 22 19.57 -1.65 13.19
N ARG A 23 20.53 -1.50 14.11
CA ARG A 23 21.00 -2.58 15.00
C ARG A 23 19.92 -3.19 15.89
N LEU A 24 18.80 -2.50 16.08
CA LEU A 24 17.66 -2.98 16.87
C LEU A 24 16.53 -3.53 15.98
N LEU A 25 16.65 -3.42 14.65
CA LEU A 25 15.65 -3.94 13.69
C LEU A 25 15.74 -5.47 13.60
N ASP A 26 16.96 -6.02 13.56
CA ASP A 26 17.20 -7.47 13.40
C ASP A 26 16.65 -8.30 14.58
N ASP A 27 16.64 -7.70 15.78
CA ASP A 27 16.18 -8.34 17.01
C ASP A 27 14.70 -8.08 17.32
N ALA A 28 13.99 -7.30 16.49
CA ALA A 28 12.60 -6.92 16.76
C ALA A 28 11.64 -8.07 16.41
N PRO A 29 10.95 -8.69 17.39
CA PRO A 29 9.94 -9.69 17.09
C PRO A 29 8.72 -9.03 16.45
N SER A 30 8.51 -9.24 15.15
CA SER A 30 7.30 -8.78 14.47
C SER A 30 6.30 -9.93 14.26
N PRO A 31 5.05 -9.79 14.73
CA PRO A 31 3.99 -10.76 14.47
C PRO A 31 3.40 -10.67 13.04
N SER A 32 3.85 -9.69 12.24
CA SER A 32 3.37 -9.39 10.88
C SER A 32 4.56 -9.13 9.96
N PRO A 33 4.44 -9.35 8.64
CA PRO A 33 5.45 -8.90 7.69
C PRO A 33 5.83 -7.44 7.94
N GLY A 34 7.13 -7.16 7.91
CA GLY A 34 7.69 -5.84 8.06
C GLY A 34 7.23 -4.90 6.94
N PRO A 35 7.43 -3.58 7.09
CA PRO A 35 7.01 -2.60 6.09
C PRO A 35 7.59 -2.88 4.69
N ALA A 36 8.82 -3.38 4.60
CA ALA A 36 9.43 -3.77 3.34
C ALA A 36 8.68 -4.94 2.67
N GLU A 37 8.41 -6.01 3.42
CA GLU A 37 7.72 -7.22 2.93
C GLU A 37 6.27 -6.92 2.51
N ALA A 38 5.57 -6.09 3.27
CA ALA A 38 4.21 -5.66 2.93
C ALA A 38 4.15 -4.78 1.67
N VAL A 39 5.16 -3.93 1.47
CA VAL A 39 5.30 -3.14 0.23
C VAL A 39 5.62 -4.07 -0.94
N GLU A 40 6.54 -5.01 -0.77
CA GLU A 40 6.94 -5.97 -1.80
C GLU A 40 5.75 -6.80 -2.29
N GLU A 41 4.91 -7.33 -1.40
CA GLU A 41 3.70 -8.08 -1.77
C GLU A 41 2.71 -7.20 -2.55
N ARG A 42 2.47 -5.96 -2.10
CA ARG A 42 1.57 -5.01 -2.80
C ARG A 42 2.09 -4.65 -4.18
N GLU A 43 3.39 -4.44 -4.31
CA GLU A 43 4.03 -4.08 -5.57
C GLU A 43 3.98 -5.21 -6.60
N GLN A 44 4.17 -6.47 -6.16
CA GLN A 44 4.06 -7.63 -7.04
C GLN A 44 2.67 -7.70 -7.71
N ILE A 45 1.60 -7.52 -6.94
CA ILE A 45 0.23 -7.51 -7.49
C ILE A 45 0.00 -6.31 -8.41
N GLY A 46 0.47 -5.12 -8.01
CA GLY A 46 0.33 -3.89 -8.80
C GLY A 46 1.01 -4.00 -10.17
N LEU A 47 2.25 -4.48 -10.21
CA LEU A 47 3.00 -4.66 -11.45
C LEU A 47 2.40 -5.75 -12.34
N ALA A 48 1.93 -6.86 -11.77
CA ALA A 48 1.22 -7.89 -12.51
C ALA A 48 -0.06 -7.34 -13.17
N PHE A 49 -0.84 -6.52 -12.45
CA PHE A 49 -2.03 -5.86 -12.99
C PHE A 49 -1.71 -4.88 -14.12
N ILE A 50 -0.71 -4.02 -13.93
CA ILE A 50 -0.26 -3.07 -14.97
C ILE A 50 0.18 -3.84 -16.22
N THR A 51 0.94 -4.91 -16.05
CA THR A 51 1.39 -5.77 -17.15
C THR A 51 0.20 -6.41 -17.86
N ALA A 52 -0.77 -6.98 -17.13
CA ALA A 52 -1.98 -7.53 -17.71
C ALA A 52 -2.75 -6.47 -18.53
N MET A 53 -2.93 -5.27 -17.99
CA MET A 53 -3.57 -4.15 -18.68
C MET A 53 -2.81 -3.73 -19.96
N GLN A 54 -1.48 -3.80 -19.97
CA GLN A 54 -0.66 -3.51 -21.14
C GLN A 54 -0.83 -4.57 -22.24
N LEU A 55 -0.93 -5.85 -21.86
CA LEU A 55 -1.11 -6.97 -22.79
C LEU A 55 -2.51 -7.01 -23.44
N LEU A 56 -3.51 -6.38 -22.83
CA LEU A 56 -4.85 -6.32 -23.40
C LEU A 56 -4.87 -5.52 -24.73
N PRO A 57 -5.60 -6.00 -25.76
CA PRO A 57 -6.00 -5.21 -26.90
C PRO A 57 -6.69 -3.91 -26.47
N ALA A 58 -6.52 -2.85 -27.27
CA ALA A 58 -6.97 -1.50 -26.92
C ALA A 58 -8.45 -1.43 -26.50
N LYS A 59 -9.36 -2.08 -27.24
CA LYS A 59 -10.79 -2.10 -26.91
C LYS A 59 -11.08 -2.77 -25.57
N GLN A 60 -10.41 -3.89 -25.27
CA GLN A 60 -10.60 -4.61 -24.01
C GLN A 60 -10.11 -3.79 -22.81
N ARG A 61 -8.98 -3.09 -22.96
CA ARG A 61 -8.46 -2.18 -21.95
C ARG A 61 -9.45 -1.06 -21.61
N VAL A 62 -10.08 -0.47 -22.62
CA VAL A 62 -11.11 0.55 -22.44
C VAL A 62 -12.33 -0.04 -21.72
N THR A 63 -12.78 -1.25 -22.10
CA THR A 63 -13.90 -1.93 -21.44
C THR A 63 -13.65 -2.12 -19.94
N VAL A 64 -12.46 -2.59 -19.54
CA VAL A 64 -12.10 -2.77 -18.12
C VAL A 64 -12.14 -1.44 -17.36
N VAL A 65 -11.54 -0.39 -17.90
CA VAL A 65 -11.54 0.93 -17.24
C VAL A 65 -12.96 1.47 -17.07
N LEU A 66 -13.76 1.46 -18.14
CA LEU A 66 -15.12 2.01 -18.08
C LEU A 66 -16.03 1.20 -17.15
N ARG A 67 -15.96 -0.13 -17.20
CA ARG A 67 -16.85 -1.01 -16.43
C ARG A 67 -16.41 -1.19 -14.99
N ASP A 68 -15.13 -1.49 -14.76
CA ASP A 68 -14.62 -1.89 -13.44
C ASP A 68 -14.11 -0.72 -12.60
N VAL A 69 -13.66 0.37 -13.24
CA VAL A 69 -13.14 1.56 -12.53
C VAL A 69 -14.17 2.68 -12.48
N LEU A 70 -14.85 2.95 -13.61
CA LEU A 70 -15.82 4.06 -13.70
C LEU A 70 -17.28 3.62 -13.52
N GLY A 71 -17.55 2.32 -13.39
CA GLY A 71 -18.89 1.79 -13.09
C GLY A 71 -19.92 1.94 -14.22
N TRP A 72 -19.49 2.09 -15.47
CA TRP A 72 -20.40 2.17 -16.62
C TRP A 72 -21.13 0.85 -16.84
N SER A 73 -22.36 0.94 -17.38
CA SER A 73 -23.10 -0.25 -17.77
C SER A 73 -22.46 -0.92 -18.99
N THR A 74 -22.60 -2.24 -19.11
CA THR A 74 -22.12 -3.00 -20.27
C THR A 74 -22.74 -2.51 -21.58
N ARG A 75 -23.98 -2.03 -21.53
CA ARG A 75 -24.70 -1.46 -22.67
C ARG A 75 -24.06 -0.16 -23.15
N ASP A 76 -23.74 0.75 -22.23
CA ASP A 76 -23.16 2.05 -22.59
C ASP A 76 -21.75 1.89 -23.16
N VAL A 77 -20.95 0.99 -22.58
CA VAL A 77 -19.62 0.64 -23.12
C VAL A 77 -19.75 0.01 -24.51
N ALA A 78 -20.74 -0.86 -24.72
CA ALA A 78 -20.93 -1.51 -26.01
C ALA A 78 -21.30 -0.52 -27.11
N ASN A 79 -22.23 0.40 -26.82
CA ASN A 79 -22.61 1.49 -27.72
C ASN A 79 -21.42 2.40 -28.05
N LEU A 80 -20.51 2.63 -27.10
CA LEU A 80 -19.33 3.47 -27.37
C LEU A 80 -18.28 2.79 -28.26
N LEU A 81 -18.10 1.47 -28.14
CA LEU A 81 -16.95 0.75 -28.73
C LEU A 81 -17.27 -0.10 -29.97
N TYR A 82 -18.55 -0.43 -30.17
CA TYR A 82 -19.00 -1.38 -31.20
C TYR A 82 -20.18 -0.88 -32.05
N ASP A 83 -20.69 0.32 -31.79
CA ASP A 83 -21.50 1.09 -32.75
C ASP A 83 -20.56 1.83 -33.73
#